data_AF-A0A0K8Q764-F1
#
_entry.id   AF-A0A0K8Q764-F1
#
_cell.length_a   1.000
_cell.length_b   1.000
_cell.length_c   1.000
_cell.angle_alpha   90.00
_cell.angle_beta   90.00
_cell.angle_gamma   90.00
#
_symmetry.space_group_name_H-M   'P 1'
#
loop_
_entity.id
_entity.type
_entity.pdbx_description
1 polymer ?
#
loop_
_entity_poly.entity_id
_entity_poly.type
_entity_poly.pdbx_seq_one_letter_code
_entity_poly.pdbx_strand_id
1 'polypeptide(L)'
;METGVSAAANVFRRVGALGLREASRRIARRVAGSLAVRFDTADLDFPLLPQDIADSTTLPLTPPSGGNSGPELRIAWLCTPPGPGSGGHTTFFRMVRGMEERGQRCTILLYDRHCGDLGRHRAVIRSGWPDLAASIEPVPASLAGFDACVASSWDTAHVLASRGTSGMHRFYFIQDFEPFFYPRGSLYSLAEDSYRFGFTLLALGPMVASTLLREVGVESKIIRSAATSRHIAVSNQATVPGSYSLLGPAWTAAAMNWDDSH
;
A
#
# COMPACT_ATOMS: atom_id res chain seq x y z
N MET A 1 -5.61 51.31 -79.77
CA MET A 1 -6.89 50.72 -79.35
C MET A 1 -6.55 49.55 -78.45
N GLU A 2 -6.38 49.84 -77.16
CA GLU A 2 -7.35 49.54 -76.07
C GLU A 2 -7.08 48.13 -75.50
N THR A 3 -6.33 47.97 -74.40
CA THR A 3 -6.67 48.08 -72.96
C THR A 3 -7.64 47.03 -72.40
N GLY A 4 -7.20 46.34 -71.35
CA GLY A 4 -7.97 45.42 -70.50
C GLY A 4 -7.72 43.95 -70.87
N VAL A 5 -7.07 43.10 -70.08
CA VAL A 5 -7.36 42.71 -68.69
C VAL A 5 -6.04 42.26 -68.03
N SER A 6 -5.33 43.16 -67.36
CA SER A 6 -5.13 43.25 -65.90
C SER A 6 -5.38 41.99 -65.04
N ALA A 7 -4.33 41.61 -64.29
CA ALA A 7 -4.35 41.14 -62.91
C ALA A 7 -4.94 39.75 -62.59
N ALA A 8 -4.22 38.67 -62.93
CA ALA A 8 -4.40 37.38 -62.23
C ALA A 8 -3.14 36.48 -62.14
N ALA A 9 -1.96 36.92 -62.60
CA ALA A 9 -0.83 36.00 -62.80
C ALA A 9 0.35 36.14 -61.82
N ASN A 10 0.35 37.08 -60.87
CA ASN A 10 1.57 37.41 -60.11
C ASN A 10 1.48 37.39 -58.56
N VAL A 11 0.61 36.57 -57.96
CA VAL A 11 0.56 36.41 -56.49
C VAL A 11 1.02 35.03 -55.99
N PHE A 12 1.21 34.03 -56.86
CA PHE A 12 1.50 32.65 -56.42
C PHE A 12 2.96 32.21 -56.56
N ARG A 13 3.93 33.05 -56.16
CA ARG A 13 5.34 32.61 -56.08
C ARG A 13 6.15 33.31 -54.99
N ARG A 14 5.70 33.26 -53.73
CA ARG A 14 6.56 33.63 -52.58
C ARG A 14 6.08 33.19 -51.17
N VAL A 15 5.62 31.94 -50.97
CA VAL A 15 5.27 31.44 -49.61
C VAL A 15 5.72 29.97 -49.36
N GLY A 16 6.66 29.43 -50.14
CA GLY A 16 6.93 27.99 -50.12
C GLY A 16 7.87 27.45 -49.03
N ALA A 17 8.73 28.26 -48.40
CA ALA A 17 9.87 27.72 -47.62
C ALA A 17 9.91 28.06 -46.12
N LEU A 18 9.07 28.99 -45.64
CA LEU A 18 9.05 29.39 -44.21
C LEU A 18 7.93 28.69 -43.40
N GLY A 19 6.83 28.28 -44.05
CA GLY A 19 5.69 27.65 -43.36
C GLY A 19 5.93 26.21 -42.87
N LEU A 20 6.86 25.47 -43.49
CA LEU A 20 7.11 24.06 -43.15
C LEU A 20 7.87 23.87 -41.83
N ARG A 21 8.79 24.78 -41.47
CA ARG A 21 9.55 24.72 -40.20
C ARG A 21 8.75 25.19 -38.98
N GLU A 22 7.79 26.09 -39.17
CA GLU A 22 6.89 26.53 -38.10
C GLU A 22 5.70 25.58 -37.91
N ALA A 23 5.19 24.99 -39.00
CA ALA A 23 4.18 23.95 -38.92
C ALA A 23 4.70 22.69 -38.20
N SER A 24 5.94 22.27 -38.49
CA SER A 24 6.56 21.10 -37.84
C SER A 24 6.78 21.30 -36.34
N ARG A 25 7.17 22.50 -35.89
CA ARG A 25 7.27 22.85 -34.46
C ARG A 25 5.92 22.81 -33.74
N ARG A 26 4.83 23.24 -34.39
CA ARG A 26 3.48 23.20 -33.80
C ARG A 26 2.96 21.76 -33.68
N ILE A 27 3.23 20.91 -34.67
CA ILE A 27 2.88 19.49 -34.62
C ILE A 27 3.72 18.76 -33.57
N ALA A 28 5.04 19.01 -33.53
CA ALA A 28 5.93 18.44 -32.53
C ALA A 28 5.52 18.82 -31.09
N ARG A 29 5.13 20.08 -30.83
CA ARG A 29 4.61 20.50 -29.52
C ARG A 29 3.25 19.88 -29.18
N ARG A 30 2.39 19.63 -30.17
CA ARG A 30 1.09 18.95 -29.93
C ARG A 30 1.26 17.47 -29.64
N VAL A 31 2.18 16.80 -30.33
CA VAL A 31 2.51 15.39 -30.10
C VAL A 31 3.29 15.21 -28.80
N ALA A 32 4.27 16.06 -28.53
CA ALA A 32 4.99 16.09 -27.25
C ALA A 32 4.07 16.43 -26.08
N GLY A 33 3.16 17.41 -26.24
CA GLY A 33 2.16 17.75 -25.23
C GLY A 33 1.14 16.63 -25.03
N SER A 34 0.70 15.94 -26.09
CA SER A 34 -0.22 14.80 -25.98
C SER A 34 0.43 13.58 -25.31
N LEU A 35 1.74 13.37 -25.52
CA LEU A 35 2.48 12.29 -24.85
C LEU A 35 2.81 12.68 -23.41
N ALA A 36 3.29 13.90 -23.18
CA ALA A 36 3.57 14.41 -21.84
C ALA A 36 2.32 14.45 -20.97
N VAL A 37 1.17 14.90 -21.48
CA VAL A 37 -0.11 14.87 -20.74
C VAL A 37 -0.56 13.44 -20.44
N ARG A 38 -0.32 12.47 -21.34
CA ARG A 38 -0.66 11.06 -21.07
C ARG A 38 0.22 10.43 -20.00
N PHE A 39 1.52 10.74 -20.00
CA PHE A 39 2.44 10.31 -18.94
C PHE A 39 2.11 11.01 -17.61
N ASP A 40 1.85 12.31 -17.64
CA ASP A 40 1.47 13.12 -16.47
C ASP A 40 0.14 12.66 -15.85
N THR A 41 -0.87 12.31 -16.67
CA THR A 41 -2.12 11.72 -16.13
C THR A 41 -1.93 10.35 -15.48
N ALA A 42 -0.97 9.55 -15.94
CA ALA A 42 -0.67 8.26 -15.31
C ALA A 42 0.11 8.44 -13.99
N ASP A 43 0.97 9.45 -13.90
CA ASP A 43 1.67 9.83 -12.66
C ASP A 43 0.73 10.47 -11.61
N LEU A 44 -0.35 11.11 -12.06
CA LEU A 44 -1.37 11.72 -11.18
C LEU A 44 -2.20 10.67 -10.41
N ASP A 45 -2.45 9.49 -10.98
CA ASP A 45 -3.26 8.41 -10.39
C ASP A 45 -2.45 7.29 -9.69
N PHE A 46 -1.13 7.32 -9.78
CA PHE A 46 -0.29 6.30 -9.17
C PHE A 46 -0.33 6.40 -7.63
N PRO A 47 -0.62 5.33 -6.87
CA PRO A 47 -0.91 5.45 -5.43
C PRO A 47 0.34 5.66 -4.56
N LEU A 48 1.53 5.38 -5.08
CA LEU A 48 2.81 5.54 -4.37
C LEU A 48 3.56 6.81 -4.78
N LEU A 49 4.44 7.30 -3.92
CA LEU A 49 5.50 8.22 -4.33
C LEU A 49 6.64 7.39 -4.92
N PRO A 50 7.38 7.89 -5.93
CA PRO A 50 8.43 7.11 -6.60
C PRO A 50 9.49 6.55 -5.63
N GLN A 51 9.86 7.30 -4.59
CA GLN A 51 10.85 6.86 -3.59
C GLN A 51 10.35 5.74 -2.67
N ASP A 52 9.04 5.52 -2.60
CA ASP A 52 8.45 4.50 -1.72
C ASP A 52 8.28 3.15 -2.45
N ILE A 53 8.54 3.09 -3.75
CA ILE A 53 8.46 1.85 -4.54
C ILE A 53 9.63 0.93 -4.16
N ALA A 54 9.34 -0.06 -3.33
CA ALA A 54 10.21 -1.19 -3.03
C ALA A 54 10.27 -2.25 -4.16
N ASP A 55 11.38 -3.00 -4.21
CA ASP A 55 11.62 -4.16 -5.09
C ASP A 55 12.02 -5.38 -4.25
N SER A 56 11.18 -6.41 -4.23
CA SER A 56 11.36 -7.59 -3.36
C SER A 56 12.70 -8.31 -3.56
N THR A 57 13.33 -8.18 -4.73
CA THR A 57 14.57 -8.88 -5.08
C THR A 57 15.81 -8.24 -4.47
N THR A 58 15.70 -6.98 -4.01
CA THR A 58 16.84 -6.19 -3.53
C THR A 58 16.64 -5.59 -2.13
N LEU A 59 15.53 -5.92 -1.44
CA LEU A 59 15.18 -5.31 -0.16
C LEU A 59 16.19 -5.59 0.97
N PRO A 60 16.82 -4.55 1.54
CA PRO A 60 17.71 -4.70 2.69
C PRO A 60 16.92 -4.58 4.00
N LEU A 61 16.12 -5.59 4.33
CA LEU A 61 15.38 -5.58 5.60
C LEU A 61 16.29 -5.94 6.77
N THR A 62 16.51 -4.97 7.67
CA THR A 62 17.17 -5.23 8.95
C THR A 62 16.30 -6.18 9.77
N PRO A 63 16.84 -7.34 10.23
CA PRO A 63 16.14 -8.22 11.16
C PRO A 63 15.71 -7.47 12.41
N PRO A 64 14.65 -7.90 13.10
CA PRO A 64 14.28 -7.34 14.38
C PRO A 64 15.49 -7.39 15.33
N SER A 65 15.92 -6.24 15.83
CA SER A 65 16.85 -6.18 16.94
C SER A 65 16.17 -6.87 18.12
N GLY A 66 16.85 -7.76 18.85
CA GLY A 66 16.28 -8.47 20.01
C GLY A 66 15.43 -7.53 20.86
N GLY A 67 14.11 -7.69 20.76
CA GLY A 67 13.15 -6.65 21.10
C GLY A 67 13.10 -6.35 22.59
N ASN A 68 12.58 -5.17 22.91
CA ASN A 68 12.20 -4.83 24.28
C ASN A 68 11.26 -5.95 24.78
N SER A 69 11.72 -6.75 25.75
CA SER A 69 10.91 -7.86 26.31
C SER A 69 9.88 -7.36 27.33
N GLY A 70 9.51 -6.08 27.22
CA GLY A 70 8.50 -5.46 28.06
C GLY A 70 7.10 -6.00 27.74
N PRO A 71 6.16 -5.91 28.68
CA PRO A 71 4.79 -6.38 28.47
C PRO A 71 3.99 -5.52 27.48
N GLU A 72 4.43 -4.28 27.23
CA GLU A 72 3.82 -3.33 26.31
C GLU A 72 4.71 -3.14 25.07
N LEU A 73 4.19 -3.52 23.91
CA LEU A 73 4.82 -3.31 22.61
C LEU A 73 4.30 -2.02 21.97
N ARG A 74 5.17 -1.34 21.22
CA ARG A 74 4.80 -0.20 20.36
C ARG A 74 4.55 -0.71 18.95
N ILE A 75 3.30 -0.62 18.50
CA ILE A 75 2.85 -1.15 17.22
C ILE A 75 2.39 -0.01 16.32
N ALA A 76 3.04 0.14 15.17
CA ALA A 76 2.60 1.04 14.11
C ALA A 76 1.69 0.29 13.13
N TRP A 77 0.57 0.91 12.78
CA TRP A 77 -0.41 0.41 11.83
C TRP A 77 -0.51 1.38 10.66
N LEU A 78 0.00 0.99 9.50
CA LEU A 78 0.00 1.83 8.31
C LEU A 78 -1.28 1.60 7.53
N CYS A 79 -1.95 2.68 7.13
CA CYS A 79 -3.07 2.63 6.20
C CYS A 79 -3.15 3.92 5.37
N THR A 80 -3.84 3.88 4.24
CA THR A 80 -4.28 5.09 3.55
C THR A 80 -5.43 5.75 4.31
N PRO A 81 -5.58 7.09 4.28
CA PRO A 81 -6.70 7.75 4.93
C PRO A 81 -8.06 7.19 4.48
N PRO A 82 -8.99 6.91 5.41
CA PRO A 82 -10.28 6.37 5.05
C PRO A 82 -11.12 7.40 4.29
N GLY A 83 -11.66 6.99 3.14
CA GLY A 83 -12.70 7.74 2.44
C GLY A 83 -14.03 7.71 3.21
N PRO A 84 -14.90 8.74 3.08
CA PRO A 84 -16.25 8.72 3.64
C PRO A 84 -17.02 7.48 3.16
N GLY A 85 -17.55 6.66 4.09
CA GLY A 85 -18.32 5.46 3.77
C GLY A 85 -17.52 4.21 3.41
N SER A 86 -16.20 4.19 3.61
CA SER A 86 -15.36 3.03 3.28
C SER A 86 -15.53 1.87 4.28
N GLY A 87 -16.36 0.89 3.92
CA GLY A 87 -16.57 -0.32 4.73
C GLY A 87 -15.30 -1.15 5.00
N GLY A 88 -14.30 -1.08 4.11
CA GLY A 88 -13.03 -1.83 4.20
C GLY A 88 -12.12 -1.47 5.39
N HIS A 89 -12.31 -0.31 6.03
CA HIS A 89 -11.52 0.06 7.20
C HIS A 89 -12.05 -0.53 8.52
N THR A 90 -13.27 -1.08 8.52
CA THR A 90 -13.93 -1.59 9.72
C THR A 90 -13.15 -2.73 10.36
N THR A 91 -12.66 -3.67 9.55
CA THR A 91 -11.87 -4.79 10.07
C THR A 91 -10.50 -4.31 10.55
N PHE A 92 -9.83 -3.44 9.79
CA PHE A 92 -8.53 -2.86 10.17
C PHE A 92 -8.60 -2.18 11.55
N PHE A 93 -9.51 -1.22 11.76
CA PHE A 93 -9.59 -0.51 13.03
C PHE A 93 -10.06 -1.40 14.19
N ARG A 94 -10.85 -2.46 13.92
CA ARG A 94 -11.15 -3.49 14.93
C ARG A 94 -9.91 -4.26 15.38
N MET A 95 -9.00 -4.57 14.46
CA MET A 95 -7.74 -5.24 14.82
C MET A 95 -6.83 -4.31 15.62
N VAL A 96 -6.77 -3.02 15.26
CA VAL A 96 -6.05 -2.01 16.06
C VAL A 96 -6.61 -1.99 17.48
N ARG A 97 -7.93 -1.79 17.64
CA ARG A 97 -8.61 -1.79 18.94
C ARG A 97 -8.35 -3.07 19.74
N GLY A 98 -8.41 -4.24 19.10
CA GLY A 98 -8.12 -5.51 19.76
C GLY A 98 -6.71 -5.58 20.36
N MET A 99 -5.73 -4.92 19.75
CA MET A 99 -4.38 -4.83 20.32
C MET A 99 -4.29 -3.80 21.45
N GLU A 100 -5.05 -2.71 21.38
CA GLU A 100 -5.16 -1.75 22.49
C GLU A 100 -5.78 -2.39 23.74
N GLU A 101 -6.83 -3.19 23.57
CA GLU A 101 -7.50 -3.94 24.64
C GLU A 101 -6.57 -4.98 25.28
N ARG A 102 -5.52 -5.40 24.57
CA ARG A 102 -4.43 -6.26 25.07
C ARG A 102 -3.29 -5.46 25.72
N GLY A 103 -3.49 -4.17 25.97
CA GLY A 103 -2.53 -3.29 26.63
C GLY A 103 -1.36 -2.85 25.73
N GLN A 104 -1.48 -2.98 24.42
CA GLN A 104 -0.42 -2.61 23.49
C GLN A 104 -0.56 -1.15 23.04
N ARG A 105 0.56 -0.46 22.83
CA ARG A 105 0.57 0.92 22.39
C ARG A 105 0.47 1.01 20.88
N CYS A 106 -0.71 1.36 20.39
CA CYS A 106 -0.96 1.47 18.94
C CYS A 106 -0.78 2.91 18.43
N THR A 107 -0.16 3.02 17.25
CA THR A 107 -0.08 4.26 16.48
C THR A 107 -0.54 3.98 15.05
N ILE A 108 -1.55 4.69 14.59
CA ILE A 108 -2.01 4.65 13.20
C ILE A 108 -1.19 5.67 12.41
N LEU A 109 -0.52 5.20 11.37
CA LEU A 109 0.30 6.00 10.47
C LEU A 109 -0.40 6.11 9.12
N LEU A 110 -0.85 7.32 8.80
CA LEU A 110 -1.58 7.60 7.58
C LEU A 110 -0.61 7.90 6.43
N TYR A 111 -0.64 7.06 5.41
CA TYR A 111 0.06 7.30 4.16
C TYR A 111 -0.84 8.10 3.22
N ASP A 112 -0.61 9.42 3.14
CA ASP A 112 -1.36 10.33 2.30
C ASP A 112 -0.44 10.99 1.25
N ARG A 113 -0.43 10.44 0.04
CA ARG A 113 0.36 11.01 -1.08
C ARG A 113 -0.09 12.41 -1.49
N HIS A 114 -1.35 12.75 -1.22
CA HIS A 114 -1.92 14.04 -1.60
C HIS A 114 -1.77 15.10 -0.50
N CYS A 115 -1.10 14.75 0.60
CA CYS A 115 -0.90 15.63 1.75
C CYS A 115 -2.20 16.30 2.21
N GLY A 116 -3.27 15.51 2.29
CA GLY A 116 -4.55 15.97 2.80
C GLY A 116 -4.46 16.45 4.26
N ASP A 117 -5.47 17.22 4.67
CA ASP A 117 -5.52 17.72 6.05
C ASP A 117 -5.64 16.57 7.06
N LEU A 118 -4.58 16.39 7.85
CA LEU A 118 -4.52 15.40 8.93
C LEU A 118 -5.62 15.64 9.98
N GLY A 119 -6.00 16.90 10.24
CA GLY A 119 -7.07 17.25 11.16
C GLY A 119 -8.41 16.64 10.73
N ARG A 120 -8.76 16.80 9.45
CA ARG A 120 -9.94 16.19 8.83
C ARG A 120 -9.89 14.66 8.89
N HIS A 121 -8.77 14.04 8.55
CA HIS A 121 -8.64 12.57 8.60
C HIS A 121 -8.81 12.02 10.03
N ARG A 122 -8.20 12.70 11.02
CA ARG A 122 -8.40 12.40 12.44
C ARG A 122 -9.87 12.50 12.82
N ALA A 123 -10.56 13.56 12.42
CA ALA A 123 -11.98 13.74 12.72
C ALA A 123 -12.85 12.62 12.12
N VAL A 124 -12.59 12.20 10.88
CA VAL A 124 -13.30 11.08 10.23
C VAL A 124 -13.08 9.78 11.01
N ILE A 125 -11.83 9.45 11.35
CA ILE A 125 -11.51 8.24 12.09
C ILE A 125 -12.16 8.26 13.48
N ARG A 126 -12.04 9.36 14.22
CA ARG A 126 -12.64 9.47 15.57
C ARG A 126 -14.16 9.43 15.54
N SER A 127 -14.79 9.95 14.49
CA SER A 127 -16.24 9.86 14.32
C SER A 127 -16.71 8.44 13.99
N GLY A 128 -15.94 7.68 13.20
CA GLY A 128 -16.28 6.30 12.83
C GLY A 128 -15.95 5.28 13.91
N TRP A 129 -14.89 5.52 14.69
CA TRP A 129 -14.37 4.62 15.71
C TRP A 129 -14.04 5.41 16.99
N PRO A 130 -15.06 5.86 17.76
CA PRO A 130 -14.88 6.73 18.92
C PRO A 130 -14.08 6.07 20.05
N ASP A 131 -14.13 4.73 20.15
CA ASP A 131 -13.42 3.97 21.19
C ASP A 131 -11.94 3.71 20.88
N LEU A 132 -11.47 4.09 19.68
CA LEU A 132 -10.09 3.87 19.27
C LEU A 132 -9.16 4.85 20.00
N ALA A 133 -8.20 4.33 20.76
CA ALA A 133 -7.30 5.17 21.58
C ALA A 133 -6.03 5.60 20.81
N ALA A 134 -5.72 4.95 19.70
CA ALA A 134 -4.43 5.03 19.03
C ALA A 134 -4.12 6.45 18.61
N SER A 135 -2.87 6.88 18.75
CA SER A 135 -2.41 8.11 18.10
C SER A 135 -2.56 7.96 16.58
N ILE A 136 -2.88 9.06 15.90
CA ILE A 136 -3.07 9.09 14.45
C ILE A 136 -2.10 10.13 13.90
N GLU A 137 -1.07 9.70 13.21
CA GLU A 137 0.02 10.54 12.73
C GLU A 137 0.25 10.30 11.23
N PRO A 138 0.87 11.23 10.49
CA PRO A 138 1.31 10.94 9.13
C PRO A 138 2.47 9.93 9.17
N VAL A 139 2.63 9.13 8.11
CA VAL A 139 3.81 8.28 7.98
C VAL A 139 5.08 9.15 7.93
N PRO A 140 6.05 8.97 8.84
CA PRO A 140 7.30 9.72 8.83
C PRO A 140 8.19 9.33 7.63
N ALA A 141 9.22 10.12 7.35
CA ALA A 141 10.22 9.79 6.33
C ALA A 141 11.03 8.53 6.67
N SER A 142 11.21 8.23 7.96
CA SER A 142 11.84 7.01 8.45
C SER A 142 10.99 6.41 9.56
N LEU A 143 10.65 5.13 9.42
CA LEU A 143 9.93 4.38 10.44
C LEU A 143 10.95 3.77 11.41
N ALA A 144 10.99 4.29 12.63
CA ALA A 144 11.86 3.83 13.70
C ALA A 144 11.16 3.94 15.06
N GLY A 145 11.64 3.19 16.04
CA GLY A 145 11.10 3.24 17.41
C GLY A 145 9.80 2.46 17.62
N PHE A 146 9.45 1.56 16.70
CA PHE A 146 8.36 0.60 16.86
C PHE A 146 8.93 -0.81 17.01
N ASP A 147 8.30 -1.62 17.86
CA ASP A 147 8.65 -3.04 18.02
C ASP A 147 8.07 -3.85 16.84
N ALA A 148 6.90 -3.43 16.34
CA ALA A 148 6.25 -3.98 15.16
C ALA A 148 5.60 -2.91 14.29
N CYS A 149 5.61 -3.14 12.97
CA CYS A 149 4.85 -2.36 11.99
C CYS A 149 3.96 -3.29 11.17
N VAL A 150 2.73 -2.86 10.92
CA VAL A 150 1.72 -3.61 10.17
C VAL A 150 1.26 -2.78 8.97
N ALA A 151 1.52 -3.24 7.76
CA ALA A 151 0.91 -2.70 6.54
C ALA A 151 -0.50 -3.26 6.34
N SER A 152 -1.42 -2.46 5.78
CA SER A 152 -2.83 -2.86 5.57
C SER A 152 -3.22 -3.04 4.10
N SER A 153 -2.33 -2.66 3.19
CA SER A 153 -2.56 -2.58 1.75
C SER A 153 -1.21 -2.63 1.03
N TRP A 154 -1.22 -2.91 -0.27
CA TRP A 154 0.01 -3.14 -1.04
C TRP A 154 0.88 -1.89 -1.08
N ASP A 155 0.29 -0.71 -1.22
CA ASP A 155 0.99 0.56 -1.18
C ASP A 155 1.62 0.83 0.19
N THR A 156 0.90 0.58 1.29
CA THR A 156 1.48 0.71 2.64
C THR A 156 2.57 -0.33 2.92
N ALA A 157 2.53 -1.50 2.26
CA ALA A 157 3.60 -2.49 2.33
C ALA A 157 4.88 -2.00 1.62
N HIS A 158 4.76 -1.34 0.46
CA HIS A 158 5.90 -0.67 -0.21
C HIS A 158 6.48 0.45 0.67
N VAL A 159 5.62 1.26 1.30
CA VAL A 159 6.05 2.32 2.23
C VAL A 159 6.79 1.73 3.44
N LEU A 160 6.29 0.64 4.01
CA LEU A 160 6.96 -0.04 5.12
C LEU A 160 8.31 -0.63 4.69
N ALA A 161 8.40 -1.21 3.50
CA ALA A 161 9.61 -1.82 2.98
C ALA A 161 10.70 -0.77 2.69
N SER A 162 10.31 0.38 2.15
CA SER A 162 11.23 1.47 1.80
C SER A 162 11.66 2.33 2.99
N ARG A 163 10.72 2.69 3.89
CA ARG A 163 10.98 3.63 5.00
C ARG A 163 11.32 2.95 6.33
N GLY A 164 10.95 1.69 6.50
CA GLY A 164 11.19 0.90 7.70
C GLY A 164 12.51 0.18 7.65
N THR A 165 13.63 0.91 7.81
CA THR A 165 14.98 0.34 7.74
C THR A 165 15.57 -0.07 9.10
N SER A 166 14.94 0.33 10.22
CA SER A 166 15.36 -0.12 11.55
C SER A 166 14.94 -1.57 11.85
N GLY A 167 15.61 -2.23 12.79
CA GLY A 167 15.25 -3.59 13.21
C GLY A 167 13.91 -3.63 13.95
N MET A 168 12.85 -4.07 13.26
CA MET A 168 11.49 -4.22 13.77
C MET A 168 10.83 -5.46 13.16
N HIS A 169 9.79 -5.99 13.82
CA HIS A 169 8.92 -6.97 13.17
C HIS A 169 8.04 -6.28 12.12
N ARG A 170 7.93 -6.87 10.93
CA ARG A 170 7.12 -6.34 9.83
C ARG A 170 6.04 -7.35 9.47
N PHE A 171 4.80 -6.88 9.50
CA PHE A 171 3.62 -7.67 9.18
C PHE A 171 2.88 -7.02 8.02
N TYR A 172 2.17 -7.85 7.26
CA TYR A 172 1.25 -7.39 6.24
C TYR A 172 -0.12 -8.02 6.50
N PHE A 173 -1.07 -7.19 6.92
CA PHE A 173 -2.46 -7.58 7.09
C PHE A 173 -3.20 -7.54 5.75
N ILE A 174 -3.51 -8.72 5.21
CA ILE A 174 -4.06 -8.92 3.87
C ILE A 174 -5.53 -9.29 3.99
N GLN A 175 -6.41 -8.40 3.54
CA GLN A 175 -7.86 -8.57 3.60
C GLN A 175 -8.42 -9.25 2.35
N ASP A 176 -7.79 -8.99 1.21
CA ASP A 176 -8.16 -9.49 -0.11
C ASP A 176 -6.89 -9.64 -0.96
N PHE A 177 -6.99 -10.35 -2.08
CA PHE A 177 -5.90 -10.42 -3.06
C PHE A 177 -5.89 -9.16 -3.94
N GLU A 178 -5.19 -8.14 -3.47
CA GLU A 178 -5.16 -6.78 -4.01
C GLU A 178 -4.75 -6.66 -5.49
N PRO A 179 -3.90 -7.53 -6.09
CA PRO A 179 -3.63 -7.49 -7.52
C PRO A 179 -4.90 -7.59 -8.38
N PHE A 180 -5.94 -8.30 -7.93
CA PHE A 180 -7.21 -8.42 -8.67
C PHE A 180 -7.99 -7.11 -8.78
N PHE A 181 -7.60 -6.06 -8.06
CA PHE A 181 -8.22 -4.73 -8.18
C PHE A 181 -7.76 -3.98 -9.44
N TYR A 182 -6.72 -4.48 -10.13
CA TYR A 182 -6.12 -3.82 -11.28
C TYR A 182 -6.08 -4.75 -12.49
N PRO A 183 -6.20 -4.22 -13.72
CA PRO A 183 -5.79 -4.94 -14.92
C PRO A 183 -4.32 -5.34 -14.83
N ARG A 184 -3.94 -6.42 -15.54
CA ARG A 184 -2.53 -6.81 -15.66
C ARG A 184 -1.69 -5.65 -16.20
N GLY A 185 -0.64 -5.30 -15.48
CA GLY A 185 0.19 -4.13 -15.73
C GLY A 185 0.99 -3.76 -14.48
N SER A 186 1.56 -2.55 -14.44
CA SER A 186 2.49 -2.14 -13.39
C SER A 186 1.88 -2.21 -11.98
N LEU A 187 0.65 -1.71 -11.78
CA LEU A 187 -0.01 -1.75 -10.46
C LEU A 187 -0.28 -3.18 -9.99
N TYR A 188 -0.70 -4.06 -10.91
CA TYR A 188 -0.86 -5.48 -10.61
C TYR A 188 0.46 -6.10 -10.15
N SER A 189 1.54 -5.86 -10.91
CA SER A 189 2.86 -6.42 -10.60
C SER A 189 3.42 -5.88 -9.28
N LEU A 190 3.24 -4.60 -8.98
CA LEU A 190 3.67 -4.01 -7.71
C LEU A 190 2.87 -4.59 -6.53
N ALA A 191 1.55 -4.66 -6.67
CA ALA A 191 0.71 -5.28 -5.66
C ALA A 191 1.10 -6.73 -5.41
N GLU A 192 1.38 -7.50 -6.46
CA GLU A 192 1.80 -8.90 -6.36
C GLU A 192 3.19 -9.05 -5.71
N ASP A 193 4.14 -8.20 -6.09
CA ASP A 193 5.51 -8.19 -5.56
C ASP A 193 5.54 -7.90 -4.06
N SER A 194 4.61 -7.07 -3.57
CA SER A 194 4.52 -6.69 -2.16
C SER A 194 4.34 -7.86 -1.20
N TYR A 195 3.78 -8.99 -1.66
CA TYR A 195 3.67 -10.22 -0.86
C TYR A 195 5.02 -10.94 -0.64
N ARG A 196 6.05 -10.57 -1.40
CA ARG A 196 7.39 -11.19 -1.37
C ARG A 196 8.43 -10.36 -0.62
N PHE A 197 8.02 -9.28 0.05
CA PHE A 197 8.92 -8.43 0.82
C PHE A 197 9.54 -9.06 2.06
N GLY A 198 9.26 -10.33 2.36
CA GLY A 198 9.77 -11.00 3.57
C GLY A 198 9.06 -10.57 4.86
N PHE A 199 7.90 -9.93 4.74
CA PHE A 199 7.02 -9.66 5.88
C PHE A 199 6.32 -10.92 6.34
N THR A 200 5.90 -10.96 7.61
CA THR A 200 4.96 -11.98 8.06
C THR A 200 3.57 -11.64 7.53
N LEU A 201 3.05 -12.46 6.61
CA LEU A 201 1.74 -12.25 6.00
C LEU A 201 0.63 -12.76 6.92
N LEU A 202 -0.36 -11.91 7.20
CA LEU A 202 -1.53 -12.17 8.03
C LEU A 202 -2.78 -12.10 7.14
N ALA A 203 -3.28 -13.25 6.69
CA ALA A 203 -4.40 -13.34 5.77
C ALA A 203 -5.75 -13.40 6.50
N LEU A 204 -6.71 -12.56 6.10
CA LEU A 204 -8.06 -12.52 6.67
C LEU A 204 -8.89 -13.72 6.18
N GLY A 205 -8.73 -14.84 6.88
CA GLY A 205 -9.47 -16.07 6.63
C GLY A 205 -8.81 -17.02 5.60
N PRO A 206 -9.29 -18.27 5.52
CA PRO A 206 -8.66 -19.31 4.71
C PRO A 206 -8.68 -19.06 3.20
N MET A 207 -9.71 -18.34 2.72
CA MET A 207 -9.86 -18.02 1.29
C MET A 207 -8.72 -17.14 0.80
N VAL A 208 -8.38 -16.08 1.55
CA VAL A 208 -7.29 -15.16 1.22
C VAL A 208 -5.96 -15.91 1.27
N ALA A 209 -5.72 -16.70 2.32
CA ALA A 209 -4.50 -17.50 2.46
C ALA A 209 -4.32 -18.50 1.30
N SER A 210 -5.39 -19.19 0.92
CA SER A 210 -5.37 -20.15 -0.20
C SER A 210 -5.12 -19.46 -1.54
N THR A 211 -5.62 -18.23 -1.70
CA THR A 211 -5.40 -17.44 -2.90
C THR A 211 -3.95 -16.96 -2.99
N LEU A 212 -3.36 -16.49 -1.90
CA LEU A 212 -1.93 -16.16 -1.85
C LEU A 212 -1.06 -17.37 -2.23
N LEU A 213 -1.33 -18.54 -1.64
CA LEU A 213 -0.57 -19.75 -1.96
C LEU A 213 -0.71 -20.15 -3.43
N ARG A 214 -1.93 -20.10 -3.98
CA ARG A 214 -2.21 -20.52 -5.35
C ARG A 214 -1.64 -19.56 -6.41
N GLU A 215 -1.82 -18.26 -6.21
CA GLU A 215 -1.48 -17.25 -7.23
C GLU A 215 0.00 -16.84 -7.17
N VAL A 216 0.59 -16.76 -5.98
CA VAL A 216 1.95 -16.23 -5.80
C VAL A 216 2.92 -17.19 -5.12
N GLY A 217 2.44 -18.32 -4.59
CA GLY A 217 3.28 -19.36 -3.98
C GLY A 217 3.79 -19.01 -2.58
N VAL A 218 3.15 -18.07 -1.88
CA VAL A 218 3.56 -17.62 -0.53
C VAL A 218 2.61 -18.15 0.54
N GLU A 219 3.19 -18.58 1.67
CA GLU A 219 2.43 -18.96 2.85
C GLU A 219 2.03 -17.74 3.68
N SER A 220 0.91 -17.85 4.40
CA SER A 220 0.43 -16.81 5.30
C SER A 220 -0.18 -17.41 6.56
N LYS A 221 -0.17 -16.64 7.65
CA LYS A 221 -0.89 -16.98 8.88
C LYS A 221 -2.34 -16.54 8.73
N ILE A 222 -3.27 -17.46 8.95
CA ILE A 222 -4.71 -17.14 8.91
C ILE A 222 -5.11 -16.43 10.19
N ILE A 223 -5.81 -15.31 10.05
CA ILE A 223 -6.48 -14.62 11.14
C ILE A 223 -7.98 -14.53 10.86
N ARG A 224 -8.80 -14.71 11.90
CA ARG A 224 -10.26 -14.66 11.77
C ARG A 224 -10.79 -13.29 12.14
N SER A 225 -11.79 -12.83 11.39
CA SER A 225 -12.61 -11.70 11.84
C SER A 225 -13.55 -12.19 12.94
N ALA A 226 -13.61 -11.52 14.09
CA ALA A 226 -14.47 -11.92 15.22
C ALA A 226 -16.00 -11.84 14.93
N ALA A 227 -16.42 -11.63 13.68
CA ALA A 227 -17.83 -11.61 13.28
C ALA A 227 -18.42 -13.02 13.01
N THR A 228 -17.64 -14.10 13.17
CA THR A 228 -18.12 -15.46 12.94
C THR A 228 -17.57 -16.42 13.99
N SER A 229 -17.97 -16.21 15.23
CA SER A 229 -17.77 -17.18 16.32
C SER A 229 -18.99 -18.10 16.43
N ARG A 230 -19.07 -19.12 15.57
CA ARG A 230 -19.81 -20.37 15.86
C ARG A 230 -19.03 -21.56 15.31
N HIS A 231 -18.36 -22.24 16.24
CA HIS A 231 -17.81 -23.60 16.19
C HIS A 231 -16.96 -23.98 14.98
N ILE A 232 -15.67 -24.27 15.23
CA ILE A 232 -14.96 -25.46 14.72
C ILE A 232 -13.66 -25.58 15.54
N ALA A 233 -13.51 -26.69 16.27
CA ALA A 233 -12.25 -27.12 16.85
C ALA A 233 -11.34 -27.64 15.73
N VAL A 234 -10.04 -27.30 15.74
CA VAL A 234 -9.06 -27.96 14.87
C VAL A 234 -7.89 -28.48 15.69
N SER A 235 -7.70 -29.79 15.56
CA SER A 235 -6.67 -30.60 16.19
C SER A 235 -5.29 -30.34 15.59
N ASN A 236 -4.27 -30.37 16.44
CA ASN A 236 -2.88 -30.26 16.07
C ASN A 236 -2.30 -31.63 15.69
N GLN A 237 -2.02 -31.89 14.41
CA GLN A 237 -0.99 -32.85 13.99
C GLN A 237 -0.43 -32.49 12.60
N ALA A 238 0.80 -31.98 12.57
CA ALA A 238 1.81 -32.32 11.58
C ALA A 238 3.19 -31.87 12.10
N THR A 239 3.92 -32.82 12.66
CA THR A 239 5.33 -32.68 13.02
C THR A 239 6.18 -32.72 11.74
N VAL A 240 7.02 -31.70 11.54
CA VAL A 240 8.22 -31.82 10.69
C VAL A 240 9.44 -31.53 11.58
N PRO A 241 10.45 -32.40 11.66
CA PRO A 241 11.57 -32.23 12.57
C PRO A 241 12.60 -31.25 11.98
N GLY A 242 12.95 -30.22 12.76
CA GLY A 242 14.10 -29.36 12.49
C GLY A 242 13.77 -27.95 12.03
N SER A 243 13.17 -27.14 12.90
CA SER A 243 13.25 -25.68 12.80
C SER A 243 13.30 -25.08 14.20
N TYR A 244 14.37 -24.33 14.48
CA TYR A 244 14.45 -23.48 15.66
C TYR A 244 13.37 -22.40 15.54
N SER A 245 12.57 -22.24 16.59
CA SER A 245 11.57 -21.18 16.70
C SER A 245 12.24 -19.82 16.58
N LEU A 246 12.07 -19.15 15.44
CA LEU A 246 12.53 -17.76 15.22
C LEU A 246 11.60 -16.72 15.87
N LEU A 247 10.56 -17.16 16.58
CA LEU A 247 9.67 -16.31 17.36
C LEU A 247 9.85 -16.65 18.84
N GLY A 248 10.23 -15.66 19.65
CA GLY A 248 10.22 -15.79 21.10
C GLY A 248 8.80 -16.03 21.64
N PRO A 249 8.65 -16.64 22.83
CA PRO A 249 7.36 -17.10 23.36
C PRO A 249 6.26 -16.02 23.46
N ALA A 250 6.64 -14.75 23.64
CA ALA A 250 5.69 -13.62 23.65
C ALA A 250 5.00 -13.38 22.29
N TRP A 251 5.72 -13.59 21.18
CA TRP A 251 5.23 -13.33 19.82
C TRP A 251 4.37 -14.48 19.29
N THR A 252 4.72 -15.71 19.66
CA THR A 252 3.90 -16.90 19.36
C THR A 252 2.55 -16.81 20.08
N ALA A 253 2.52 -16.34 21.33
CA ALA A 253 1.28 -16.12 22.08
C ALA A 253 0.40 -15.00 21.48
N ALA A 254 1.00 -13.88 21.07
CA ALA A 254 0.26 -12.77 20.46
C ALA A 254 -0.34 -13.13 19.08
N ALA A 255 0.38 -13.93 18.27
CA ALA A 255 -0.09 -14.37 16.96
C ALA A 255 -1.06 -15.57 17.02
N MET A 256 -0.90 -16.48 18.00
CA MET A 256 -1.79 -17.65 18.18
C MET A 256 -3.10 -17.30 18.89
N ASN A 257 -3.12 -16.30 19.78
CA ASN A 257 -4.34 -15.90 20.54
C ASN A 257 -5.17 -14.79 19.85
N TRP A 258 -4.98 -14.62 18.53
CA TRP A 258 -5.86 -13.78 17.70
C TRP A 258 -7.27 -14.40 17.57
N ASP A 259 -7.42 -15.72 17.78
CA ASP A 259 -8.64 -16.50 17.55
C ASP A 259 -9.70 -16.40 18.69
N ASP A 260 -9.32 -15.99 19.90
CA ASP A 260 -10.15 -16.17 21.13
C ASP A 260 -10.90 -14.91 21.63
N SER A 261 -11.21 -13.96 20.74
CA SER A 261 -12.00 -12.78 21.15
C SER A 261 -13.50 -13.13 21.12
N HIS A 262 -14.09 -13.19 22.32
CA HIS A 262 -15.46 -13.64 22.60
C HIS A 262 -16.55 -12.78 21.93
#